data_AF-Q1QRD7-F1
#
_entry.id   AF-Q1QRD7-F1
#
_cell.length_a   1.000
_cell.length_b   1.000
_cell.length_c   1.000
_cell.angle_alpha   90.00
_cell.angle_beta   90.00
_cell.angle_gamma   90.00
#
_symmetry.space_group_name_H-M   'P 1'
#
loop_
_entity.id
_entity.type
_entity.pdbx_description
1 polymer ?
#
loop_
_entity_poly.entity_id
_entity_poly.type
_entity_poly.pdbx_seq_one_letter_code
_entity_poly.pdbx_strand_id
1 'polypeptide(L)'
;MPTATPYKNPDEASAGLGAAFAPTNDAQKAAIASAAAMVPGQNPVVSPIQRTIDPGADAATKYLDTFQAPETADQIAERLRQGSQGSIDAINKVYDDQVNANNVVGQERLAQDNAISVLSGLTGSTEAGRTRGAVLDKNDKETQAINNERLLKLQSLYSQISQQAIDQAQQQREDATKSANDIVTRRKDAQAQTLDTLKSIAAGGLVDFDSFKSSPQNAQVYQHALDAVGGSEQALRGLFAVNRPQDQLVGTPTRVGDHFIQAYQNPITGKVSYDKVEVPGGLPAQYNNFQKIGDSIVAIPDGWDGDTSKLKVIAGGSSDGSSGAPGDNPQLYAGLSTKTATAVRAQVAAFKTEPLVQNFGIIQEGRNFAGSLSNTTKNPADDQGLIYALAKALDPGSVVREGEYATAQKYSQSWINAYGKGVSQAIMGTGFLSEQARRNIKDTIEARYKASLQSYTHLEGQYQTGINNLTGRDDGAKFVRDYQTSSDSSGGSDSDPLGLGI
;
A
#
# COMPACT_ATOMS: atom_id res chain seq x y z
N MET A 1 8.04 -38.91 47.83
CA MET A 1 8.67 -38.46 46.57
C MET A 1 7.99 -39.21 45.44
N PRO A 2 7.36 -38.54 44.45
CA PRO A 2 6.70 -39.24 43.37
C PRO A 2 7.75 -39.83 42.41
N THR A 3 7.61 -41.11 42.10
CA THR A 3 8.44 -41.86 41.15
C THR A 3 8.17 -41.38 39.73
N ALA A 4 9.24 -41.05 39.00
CA ALA A 4 9.18 -40.62 37.60
C ALA A 4 8.57 -41.71 36.71
N THR A 5 7.57 -41.34 35.92
CA THR A 5 7.01 -42.17 34.84
C THR A 5 8.04 -42.34 33.73
N PRO A 6 8.19 -43.56 33.16
CA PRO A 6 9.14 -43.81 32.08
C PRO A 6 8.71 -43.11 30.78
N TYR A 7 9.69 -42.53 30.07
CA TYR A 7 9.50 -41.88 28.78
C TYR A 7 8.96 -42.87 27.73
N LYS A 8 7.92 -42.47 27.00
CA LYS A 8 7.38 -43.20 25.86
C LYS A 8 8.42 -43.31 24.74
N ASN A 9 8.42 -44.47 24.08
CA ASN A 9 9.30 -44.84 22.99
C ASN A 9 9.25 -43.79 21.85
N PRO A 10 10.38 -43.18 21.45
CA PRO A 10 10.42 -42.20 20.36
C PRO A 10 9.91 -42.74 19.01
N ASP A 11 9.89 -44.05 18.81
CA ASP A 11 9.35 -44.67 17.59
C ASP A 11 7.83 -44.52 17.46
N GLU A 12 7.09 -44.34 18.55
CA GLU A 12 5.64 -44.11 18.51
C GLU A 12 5.28 -42.64 18.18
N ALA A 13 6.21 -41.71 18.39
CA ALA A 13 6.00 -40.28 18.11
C ALA A 13 6.23 -39.92 16.63
N SER A 14 7.06 -40.68 15.91
CA SER A 14 7.39 -40.42 14.50
C SER A 14 6.35 -40.98 13.53
N ALA A 15 5.59 -42.02 13.92
CA ALA A 15 4.55 -42.63 13.09
C ALA A 15 3.36 -41.70 12.79
N GLY A 16 3.10 -40.68 13.63
CA GLY A 16 1.99 -39.74 13.46
C GLY A 16 2.27 -38.59 12.47
N LEU A 17 3.53 -38.29 12.16
CA LEU A 17 3.91 -37.14 11.31
C LEU A 17 4.00 -37.49 9.82
N GLY A 18 4.16 -38.77 9.46
CA GLY A 18 4.25 -39.21 8.06
C GLY A 18 2.93 -39.12 7.27
N ALA A 19 1.78 -39.09 7.95
CA ALA A 19 0.46 -39.04 7.29
C ALA A 19 0.06 -37.64 6.80
N ALA A 20 0.68 -36.57 7.33
CA ALA A 20 0.36 -35.18 6.96
C ALA A 20 1.10 -34.67 5.71
N PHE A 21 2.09 -35.44 5.21
CA PHE A 21 2.94 -35.07 4.07
C PHE A 21 3.03 -36.16 3.01
N ALA A 22 1.96 -36.95 2.83
CA ALA A 22 1.93 -37.92 1.75
C ALA A 22 2.01 -37.21 0.38
N PRO A 23 2.84 -37.69 -0.57
CA PRO A 23 2.90 -37.13 -1.91
C PRO A 23 1.52 -37.17 -2.57
N THR A 24 1.18 -36.11 -3.31
CA THR A 24 -0.11 -35.96 -4.01
C THR A 24 -0.47 -37.24 -4.74
N ASN A 25 -1.63 -37.82 -4.40
CA ASN A 25 -2.09 -39.06 -5.02
C ASN A 25 -2.56 -38.81 -6.46
N ASP A 26 -2.68 -39.89 -7.24
CA ASP A 26 -3.00 -39.78 -8.67
C ASP A 26 -4.38 -39.15 -8.93
N ALA A 27 -5.30 -39.22 -7.96
CA ALA A 27 -6.59 -38.52 -8.03
C ALA A 27 -6.43 -36.99 -7.90
N GLN A 28 -5.52 -36.51 -7.05
CA GLN A 28 -5.18 -35.09 -6.92
C GLN A 28 -4.41 -34.58 -8.13
N LYS A 29 -3.49 -35.37 -8.68
CA LYS A 29 -2.80 -35.04 -9.94
C LYS A 29 -3.79 -34.97 -11.12
N ALA A 30 -4.76 -35.88 -11.18
CA ALA A 30 -5.82 -35.85 -12.19
C ALA A 30 -6.74 -34.63 -12.03
N ALA A 31 -7.08 -34.23 -10.80
CA ALA A 31 -7.86 -33.02 -10.54
C ALA A 31 -7.11 -31.73 -10.95
N ILE A 32 -5.81 -31.65 -10.68
CA ILE A 32 -4.96 -30.52 -11.10
C ILE A 32 -4.80 -30.47 -12.63
N ALA A 33 -4.62 -31.63 -13.29
CA ALA A 33 -4.56 -31.73 -14.74
C ALA A 33 -5.91 -31.38 -15.41
N SER A 34 -7.03 -31.69 -14.76
CA SER A 34 -8.38 -31.35 -15.24
C SER A 34 -8.67 -29.85 -15.08
N ALA A 35 -8.19 -29.23 -13.99
CA ALA A 35 -8.28 -27.79 -13.78
C ALA A 35 -7.43 -27.00 -14.78
N ALA A 36 -6.26 -27.52 -15.18
CA ALA A 36 -5.42 -26.91 -16.21
C ALA A 36 -6.02 -27.02 -17.63
N ALA A 37 -6.89 -28.00 -17.88
CA ALA A 37 -7.56 -28.20 -19.16
C ALA A 37 -8.88 -27.39 -19.32
N MET A 38 -9.38 -26.77 -18.25
CA MET A 38 -10.62 -25.98 -18.24
C MET A 38 -10.37 -24.47 -18.32
N VAL A 39 -9.47 -24.02 -19.20
CA VAL A 39 -9.42 -22.62 -19.65
C VAL A 39 -10.23 -22.51 -20.95
N PRO A 40 -11.49 -22.06 -20.94
CA PRO A 40 -12.24 -21.82 -22.16
C PRO A 40 -11.80 -20.47 -22.72
N GLY A 41 -11.06 -20.51 -23.83
CA GLY A 41 -10.83 -19.34 -24.68
C GLY A 41 -12.08 -18.92 -25.43
N GLN A 42 -13.07 -18.34 -24.74
CA GLN A 42 -14.15 -17.61 -25.38
C GLN A 42 -14.28 -16.23 -24.74
N ASN A 43 -13.72 -15.24 -25.45
CA ASN A 43 -14.01 -13.83 -25.22
C ASN A 43 -15.54 -13.62 -25.30
N PRO A 44 -16.19 -13.00 -24.31
CA PRO A 44 -17.58 -12.62 -24.44
C PRO A 44 -17.70 -11.59 -25.57
N VAL A 45 -18.48 -11.92 -26.59
CA VAL A 45 -18.87 -10.99 -27.66
C VAL A 45 -19.83 -9.99 -27.03
N VAL A 46 -19.33 -8.82 -26.69
CA VAL A 46 -20.14 -7.69 -26.22
C VAL A 46 -20.88 -7.12 -27.43
N SER A 47 -22.20 -7.21 -27.45
CA SER A 47 -23.01 -6.59 -28.52
C SER A 47 -22.75 -5.07 -28.56
N PRO A 48 -22.36 -4.50 -29.71
CA PRO A 48 -22.04 -3.08 -29.82
C PRO A 48 -23.28 -2.24 -29.54
N ILE A 49 -23.13 -1.27 -28.64
CA ILE A 49 -24.15 -0.24 -28.36
C ILE A 49 -24.29 0.61 -29.63
N GLN A 50 -25.39 0.42 -30.37
CA GLN A 50 -25.69 1.24 -31.54
C GLN A 50 -26.19 2.62 -31.08
N ARG A 51 -25.29 3.60 -31.04
CA ARG A 51 -25.65 5.02 -31.01
C ARG A 51 -25.72 5.53 -32.45
N THR A 52 -26.86 6.07 -32.85
CA THR A 52 -27.02 6.76 -34.13
C THR A 52 -26.27 8.09 -34.05
N ILE A 53 -25.13 8.19 -34.73
CA ILE A 53 -24.32 9.41 -34.81
C ILE A 53 -24.75 10.21 -36.04
N ASP A 54 -24.90 11.52 -35.86
CA ASP A 54 -25.15 12.50 -36.91
C ASP A 54 -24.00 12.47 -37.95
N PRO A 55 -24.26 12.19 -39.25
CA PRO A 55 -23.22 11.95 -40.25
C PRO A 55 -22.45 13.21 -40.72
N GLY A 56 -22.66 14.37 -40.08
CA GLY A 56 -22.08 15.65 -40.49
C GLY A 56 -20.73 16.06 -39.86
N ALA A 57 -20.14 15.29 -38.93
CA ALA A 57 -18.97 15.75 -38.17
C ALA A 57 -17.69 14.92 -38.42
N ASP A 58 -16.81 15.42 -39.29
CA ASP A 58 -15.41 14.96 -39.49
C ASP A 58 -14.63 14.83 -38.16
N ALA A 59 -15.01 15.62 -37.14
CA ALA A 59 -14.45 15.53 -35.79
C ALA A 59 -14.83 14.26 -35.01
N ALA A 60 -16.01 13.69 -35.24
CA ALA A 60 -16.47 12.49 -34.52
C ALA A 60 -15.77 11.23 -35.05
N THR A 61 -15.60 11.13 -36.37
CA THR A 61 -14.84 10.05 -37.01
C THR A 61 -13.37 10.12 -36.60
N LYS A 62 -12.77 11.32 -36.61
CA LYS A 62 -11.38 11.52 -36.16
C LYS A 62 -11.19 11.21 -34.68
N TYR A 63 -12.16 11.53 -33.83
CA TYR A 63 -12.12 11.16 -32.41
C TYR A 63 -12.20 9.65 -32.22
N LEU A 64 -13.15 8.97 -32.89
CA LEU A 64 -13.32 7.52 -32.83
C LEU A 64 -12.09 6.76 -33.35
N ASP A 65 -11.45 7.26 -34.42
CA ASP A 65 -10.24 6.65 -34.98
C ASP A 65 -9.00 6.82 -34.07
N THR A 66 -9.02 7.81 -33.17
CA THR A 66 -7.95 8.02 -32.18
C THR A 66 -8.28 7.50 -30.78
N PHE A 67 -9.51 7.03 -30.56
CA PHE A 67 -9.94 6.54 -29.26
C PHE A 67 -9.32 5.16 -29.00
N GLN A 68 -8.37 5.10 -28.09
CA GLN A 68 -7.83 3.84 -27.59
C GLN A 68 -8.69 3.39 -26.41
N ALA A 69 -9.28 2.19 -26.51
CA ALA A 69 -10.02 1.62 -25.40
C ALA A 69 -9.11 1.48 -24.17
N PRO A 70 -9.59 1.82 -22.96
CA PRO A 70 -8.79 1.66 -21.75
C PRO A 70 -8.37 0.20 -21.59
N GLU A 71 -7.10 0.00 -21.23
CA GLU A 71 -6.53 -1.31 -20.93
C GLU A 71 -7.27 -1.94 -19.73
N THR A 72 -7.42 -3.26 -19.75
CA THR A 72 -7.97 -3.97 -18.60
C THR A 72 -6.93 -4.03 -17.46
N ALA A 73 -7.38 -4.21 -16.22
CA ALA A 73 -6.48 -4.39 -15.08
C ALA A 73 -5.47 -5.52 -15.31
N ASP A 74 -5.88 -6.62 -15.96
CA ASP A 74 -4.99 -7.74 -16.28
C ASP A 74 -3.91 -7.37 -17.30
N GLN A 75 -4.27 -6.60 -18.34
CA GLN A 75 -3.30 -6.12 -19.34
C GLN A 75 -2.27 -5.17 -18.72
N ILE A 76 -2.73 -4.28 -17.85
CA ILE A 76 -1.85 -3.37 -17.11
C ILE A 76 -0.97 -4.15 -16.13
N ALA A 77 -1.52 -5.13 -15.41
CA ALA A 77 -0.77 -5.97 -14.48
C ALA A 77 0.32 -6.75 -15.19
N GLU A 78 0.04 -7.32 -16.37
CA GLU A 78 1.05 -7.99 -17.21
C GLU A 78 2.17 -7.02 -17.61
N ARG A 79 1.82 -5.83 -18.12
CA ARG A 79 2.79 -4.80 -18.50
C ARG A 79 3.66 -4.36 -17.32
N LEU A 80 3.05 -4.11 -16.17
CA LEU A 80 3.76 -3.74 -14.93
C LEU A 80 4.65 -4.87 -14.42
N ARG A 81 4.22 -6.13 -14.55
CA ARG A 81 5.01 -7.30 -14.19
C ARG A 81 6.25 -7.43 -15.07
N GLN A 82 6.09 -7.26 -16.38
CA GLN A 82 7.20 -7.25 -17.34
C GLN A 82 8.19 -6.12 -17.03
N GLY A 83 7.69 -4.91 -16.75
CA GLY A 83 8.51 -3.78 -16.31
C GLY A 83 9.22 -4.03 -14.98
N SER A 84 8.62 -4.84 -14.10
CA SER A 84 9.17 -5.20 -12.79
C SER A 84 10.09 -6.43 -12.82
N GLN A 85 10.34 -7.04 -13.97
CA GLN A 85 11.19 -8.24 -14.07
C GLN A 85 12.59 -7.97 -13.52
N GLY A 86 13.14 -6.79 -13.77
CA GLY A 86 14.44 -6.39 -13.21
C GLY A 86 14.47 -6.37 -11.68
N SER A 87 13.38 -5.93 -11.04
CA SER A 87 13.23 -5.95 -9.57
C SER A 87 13.08 -7.37 -9.03
N ILE A 88 12.32 -8.22 -9.73
CA ILE A 88 12.17 -9.64 -9.38
C ILE A 88 13.53 -10.35 -9.45
N ASP A 89 14.28 -10.12 -10.53
CA ASP A 89 15.61 -10.70 -10.73
C ASP A 89 16.61 -10.20 -9.67
N ALA A 90 16.56 -8.90 -9.33
CA ALA A 90 17.39 -8.34 -8.28
C ALA A 90 17.08 -8.93 -6.90
N ILE A 91 15.79 -9.08 -6.53
CA ILE A 91 15.37 -9.74 -5.29
C ILE A 91 15.88 -11.17 -5.27
N ASN A 92 15.63 -11.93 -6.33
CA ASN A 92 16.07 -13.32 -6.45
C ASN A 92 17.59 -13.43 -6.27
N LYS A 93 18.35 -12.59 -6.97
CA LYS A 93 19.81 -12.57 -6.89
C LYS A 93 20.31 -12.31 -5.47
N VAL A 94 19.78 -11.31 -4.78
CA VAL A 94 20.20 -10.99 -3.40
C VAL A 94 19.96 -12.17 -2.46
N TYR A 95 18.80 -12.82 -2.55
CA TYR A 95 18.49 -13.98 -1.70
C TYR A 95 19.27 -15.23 -2.10
N ASP A 96 19.57 -15.43 -3.38
CA ASP A 96 20.46 -16.50 -3.82
C ASP A 96 21.89 -16.29 -3.28
N ASP A 97 22.40 -15.05 -3.31
CA ASP A 97 23.69 -14.68 -2.73
C ASP A 97 23.71 -14.91 -1.21
N GLN A 98 22.60 -14.61 -0.50
CA GLN A 98 22.45 -14.91 0.94
C GLN A 98 22.41 -16.40 1.26
N VAL A 99 21.66 -17.20 0.48
CA VAL A 99 21.63 -18.66 0.65
C VAL A 99 23.02 -19.24 0.45
N ASN A 100 23.75 -18.78 -0.58
CA ASN A 100 25.12 -19.21 -0.84
C ASN A 100 26.06 -18.86 0.32
N ALA A 101 25.98 -17.62 0.84
CA ALA A 101 26.76 -17.21 2.01
C ALA A 101 26.42 -18.06 3.25
N ASN A 102 25.13 -18.35 3.49
CA ASN A 102 24.68 -19.18 4.61
C ASN A 102 25.17 -20.63 4.48
N ASN A 103 25.21 -21.17 3.25
CA ASN A 103 25.73 -22.51 2.99
C ASN A 103 27.23 -22.63 3.31
N VAL A 104 28.04 -21.59 3.00
CA VAL A 104 29.46 -21.55 3.37
C VAL A 104 29.63 -21.57 4.89
N VAL A 105 28.91 -20.69 5.61
CA VAL A 105 28.91 -20.67 7.09
C VAL A 105 28.44 -22.01 7.67
N GLY A 106 27.43 -22.63 7.06
CA GLY A 106 26.93 -23.94 7.46
C GLY A 106 27.97 -25.06 7.30
N GLN A 107 28.74 -25.04 6.21
CA GLN A 107 29.86 -25.96 5.99
C GLN A 107 30.99 -25.76 7.01
N GLU A 108 31.31 -24.51 7.37
CA GLU A 108 32.29 -24.20 8.40
C GLU A 108 31.87 -24.76 9.76
N ARG A 109 30.59 -24.61 10.15
CA ARG A 109 30.06 -25.20 11.39
C ARG A 109 30.14 -26.71 11.40
N LEU A 110 29.82 -27.36 10.28
CA LEU A 110 29.95 -28.82 10.15
C LEU A 110 31.42 -29.27 10.25
N ALA A 111 32.34 -28.52 9.63
CA ALA A 111 33.76 -28.81 9.73
C ALA A 111 34.27 -28.66 11.17
N GLN A 112 33.83 -27.62 11.89
CA GLN A 112 34.14 -27.42 13.31
C GLN A 112 33.59 -28.55 14.19
N ASP A 113 32.32 -28.94 14.00
CA ASP A 113 31.69 -30.02 14.76
C ASP A 113 32.37 -31.38 14.50
N ASN A 114 32.75 -31.66 13.25
CA ASN A 114 33.54 -32.83 12.90
C ASN A 114 34.93 -32.80 13.56
N ALA A 115 35.61 -31.65 13.55
CA ALA A 115 36.92 -31.50 14.18
C ALA A 115 36.84 -31.71 15.70
N ILE A 116 35.83 -31.15 16.37
CA ILE A 116 35.56 -31.37 17.80
C ILE A 116 35.30 -32.85 18.08
N SER A 117 34.46 -33.50 17.27
CA SER A 117 34.14 -34.92 17.42
C SER A 117 35.37 -35.83 17.25
N VAL A 118 36.27 -35.50 16.31
CA VAL A 118 37.54 -36.21 16.12
C VAL A 118 38.47 -35.99 17.30
N LEU A 119 38.64 -34.74 17.75
CA LEU A 119 39.48 -34.38 18.89
C LEU A 119 39.01 -35.03 20.20
N SER A 120 37.71 -35.18 20.39
CA SER A 120 37.13 -35.82 21.57
C SER A 120 37.09 -37.35 21.49
N GLY A 121 37.53 -37.96 20.38
CA GLY A 121 37.43 -39.41 20.15
C GLY A 121 35.99 -39.92 20.06
N LEU A 122 35.04 -39.03 19.76
CA LEU A 122 33.61 -39.35 19.67
C LEU A 122 33.16 -39.67 18.24
N THR A 123 34.04 -39.59 17.25
CA THR A 123 33.71 -39.94 15.86
C THR A 123 33.16 -41.37 15.77
N GLY A 124 31.93 -41.49 15.27
CA GLY A 124 31.21 -42.77 15.18
C GLY A 124 30.32 -43.11 16.38
N SER A 125 30.36 -42.30 17.45
CA SER A 125 29.41 -42.42 18.56
C SER A 125 28.03 -41.85 18.20
N THR A 126 26.98 -42.35 18.88
CA THR A 126 25.62 -41.80 18.77
C THR A 126 25.55 -40.33 19.15
N GLU A 127 26.41 -39.88 20.08
CA GLU A 127 26.45 -38.48 20.51
C GLU A 127 26.95 -37.56 19.39
N ALA A 128 28.05 -37.93 18.72
CA ALA A 128 28.56 -37.19 17.56
C ALA A 128 27.53 -37.15 16.41
N GLY A 129 26.78 -38.24 16.22
CA GLY A 129 25.66 -38.27 15.26
C GLY A 129 24.57 -37.26 15.59
N ARG A 130 24.21 -37.12 16.89
CA ARG A 130 23.19 -36.18 17.35
C ARG A 130 23.64 -34.74 17.17
N THR A 131 24.86 -34.39 17.57
CA THR A 131 25.38 -33.02 17.43
C THR A 131 25.45 -32.59 15.98
N ARG A 132 25.98 -33.47 15.10
CA ARG A 132 26.01 -33.23 13.66
C ARG A 132 24.62 -33.05 13.07
N GLY A 133 23.66 -33.88 13.49
CA GLY A 133 22.25 -33.76 13.09
C GLY A 133 21.68 -32.40 13.49
N ALA A 134 21.93 -31.94 14.72
CA ALA A 134 21.47 -30.63 15.18
C ALA A 134 22.09 -29.46 14.40
N VAL A 135 23.35 -29.57 13.97
CA VAL A 135 24.00 -28.56 13.11
C VAL A 135 23.37 -28.53 11.71
N LEU A 136 23.08 -29.70 11.12
CA LEU A 136 22.38 -29.80 9.84
C LEU A 136 20.97 -29.19 9.94
N ASP A 137 20.19 -29.59 10.94
CA ASP A 137 18.85 -29.05 11.19
C ASP A 137 18.86 -27.52 11.36
N LYS A 138 19.89 -27.00 12.04
CA LYS A 138 20.06 -25.55 12.21
C LYS A 138 20.36 -24.87 10.87
N ASN A 139 21.27 -25.41 10.07
CA ASN A 139 21.60 -24.85 8.76
C ASN A 139 20.39 -24.88 7.83
N ASP A 140 19.61 -25.96 7.84
CA ASP A 140 18.39 -26.10 7.04
C ASP A 140 17.33 -25.07 7.46
N LYS A 141 17.13 -24.86 8.77
CA LYS A 141 16.21 -23.84 9.29
C LYS A 141 16.62 -22.42 8.88
N GLU A 142 17.91 -22.10 8.92
CA GLU A 142 18.41 -20.79 8.51
C GLU A 142 18.20 -20.57 7.00
N THR A 143 18.48 -21.57 6.16
CA THR A 143 18.21 -21.49 4.72
C THR A 143 16.72 -21.41 4.40
N GLN A 144 15.87 -22.14 5.12
CA GLN A 144 14.42 -22.02 5.00
C GLN A 144 13.92 -20.62 5.39
N ALA A 145 14.49 -20.02 6.45
CA ALA A 145 14.13 -18.66 6.85
C ALA A 145 14.44 -17.63 5.75
N ILE A 146 15.62 -17.72 5.12
CA ILE A 146 16.01 -16.86 3.99
C ILE A 146 15.03 -17.02 2.81
N ASN A 147 14.67 -18.26 2.47
CA ASN A 147 13.71 -18.53 1.38
C ASN A 147 12.29 -18.05 1.70
N ASN A 148 11.84 -18.14 2.95
CA ASN A 148 10.55 -17.60 3.38
C ASN A 148 10.54 -16.07 3.26
N GLU A 149 11.63 -15.40 3.63
CA GLU A 149 11.74 -13.95 3.49
C GLU A 149 11.72 -13.53 2.02
N ARG A 150 12.44 -14.25 1.14
CA ARG A 150 12.38 -14.08 -0.31
C ARG A 150 10.94 -14.15 -0.83
N LEU A 151 10.19 -15.18 -0.43
CA LEU A 151 8.80 -15.36 -0.84
C LEU A 151 7.92 -14.20 -0.39
N LEU A 152 8.08 -13.73 0.85
CA LEU A 152 7.32 -12.60 1.38
C LEU A 152 7.60 -11.30 0.62
N LYS A 153 8.87 -11.04 0.25
CA LYS A 153 9.24 -9.87 -0.57
C LYS A 153 8.66 -9.94 -1.98
N LEU A 154 8.74 -11.11 -2.63
CA LEU A 154 8.14 -11.31 -3.95
C LEU A 154 6.62 -11.16 -3.91
N GLN A 155 5.96 -11.73 -2.90
CA GLN A 155 4.51 -11.59 -2.72
C GLN A 155 4.11 -10.13 -2.49
N SER A 156 4.89 -9.38 -1.69
CA SER A 156 4.68 -7.95 -1.50
C SER A 156 4.79 -7.17 -2.82
N LEU A 157 5.78 -7.48 -3.65
CA LEU A 157 5.97 -6.85 -4.96
C LEU A 157 4.78 -7.15 -5.89
N TYR A 158 4.34 -8.41 -5.98
CA TYR A 158 3.18 -8.79 -6.80
C TYR A 158 1.88 -8.14 -6.34
N SER A 159 1.68 -8.02 -5.03
CA SER A 159 0.52 -7.31 -4.47
C SER A 159 0.53 -5.83 -4.85
N GLN A 160 1.70 -5.17 -4.81
CA GLN A 160 1.84 -3.79 -5.25
C GLN A 160 1.57 -3.63 -6.75
N ILE A 161 2.09 -4.54 -7.59
CA ILE A 161 1.83 -4.55 -9.04
C ILE A 161 0.33 -4.70 -9.33
N SER A 162 -0.35 -5.62 -8.64
CA SER A 162 -1.79 -5.84 -8.79
C SER A 162 -2.59 -4.59 -8.40
N GLN A 163 -2.30 -4.00 -7.25
CA GLN A 163 -2.99 -2.78 -6.80
C GLN A 163 -2.77 -1.62 -7.77
N GLN A 164 -1.52 -1.38 -8.21
CA GLN A 164 -1.21 -0.35 -9.20
C GLN A 164 -1.93 -0.59 -10.52
N ALA A 165 -2.10 -1.85 -10.94
CA ALA A 165 -2.83 -2.18 -12.15
C ALA A 165 -4.33 -1.89 -12.04
N ILE A 166 -4.94 -2.22 -10.90
CA ILE A 166 -6.34 -1.89 -10.60
C ILE A 166 -6.53 -0.37 -10.61
N ASP A 167 -5.65 0.35 -9.92
CA ASP A 167 -5.70 1.81 -9.82
C ASP A 167 -5.53 2.46 -11.20
N GLN A 168 -4.57 2.01 -12.01
CA GLN A 168 -4.39 2.49 -13.38
C GLN A 168 -5.59 2.15 -14.28
N ALA A 169 -6.16 0.94 -14.18
CA ALA A 169 -7.34 0.58 -14.97
C ALA A 169 -8.57 1.40 -14.58
N GLN A 170 -8.76 1.65 -13.29
CA GLN A 170 -9.79 2.57 -12.82
C GLN A 170 -9.54 3.99 -13.33
N GLN A 171 -8.29 4.47 -13.24
CA GLN A 171 -7.90 5.79 -13.72
C GLN A 171 -8.15 5.94 -15.22
N GLN A 172 -7.77 4.96 -16.06
CA GLN A 172 -8.03 5.01 -17.50
C GLN A 172 -9.53 5.02 -17.82
N ARG A 173 -10.36 4.29 -17.06
CA ARG A 173 -11.83 4.34 -17.19
C ARG A 173 -12.41 5.69 -16.78
N GLU A 174 -11.88 6.27 -15.71
CA GLU A 174 -12.28 7.60 -15.25
C GLU A 174 -11.82 8.69 -16.23
N ASP A 175 -10.63 8.58 -16.80
CA ASP A 175 -10.09 9.54 -17.78
C ASP A 175 -10.85 9.46 -19.10
N ALA A 176 -11.31 8.27 -19.49
CA ALA A 176 -12.21 8.11 -20.62
C ALA A 176 -13.60 8.74 -20.39
N THR A 177 -13.95 9.10 -19.16
CA THR A 177 -15.28 9.64 -18.80
C THR A 177 -15.27 11.08 -18.26
N LYS A 178 -14.12 11.64 -17.87
CA LYS A 178 -14.00 12.95 -17.20
C LYS A 178 -13.42 14.05 -18.08
N SER A 179 -13.62 15.31 -17.66
CA SER A 179 -13.18 16.51 -18.38
C SER A 179 -11.65 16.73 -18.29
N ALA A 180 -11.06 17.45 -19.25
CA ALA A 180 -9.62 17.68 -19.35
C ALA A 180 -8.96 18.28 -18.08
N ASN A 181 -9.70 19.03 -17.26
CA ASN A 181 -9.16 19.63 -16.03
C ASN A 181 -8.93 18.58 -14.92
N ASP A 182 -9.74 17.53 -14.84
CA ASP A 182 -9.56 16.45 -13.85
C ASP A 182 -8.34 15.58 -14.16
N ILE A 183 -8.02 15.44 -15.44
CA ILE A 183 -6.83 14.72 -15.92
C ILE A 183 -5.55 15.45 -15.50
N VAL A 184 -5.54 16.78 -15.56
CA VAL A 184 -4.37 17.59 -15.15
C VAL A 184 -4.13 17.47 -13.64
N THR A 185 -5.17 17.53 -12.81
CA THR A 185 -5.03 17.37 -11.35
C THR A 185 -4.48 15.99 -11.00
N ARG A 186 -5.01 14.91 -11.59
CA ARG A 186 -4.51 13.56 -11.33
C ARG A 186 -3.11 13.31 -11.84
N ARG A 187 -2.72 13.89 -12.97
CA ARG A 187 -1.31 13.82 -13.43
C ARG A 187 -0.37 14.46 -12.41
N LYS A 188 -0.77 15.57 -11.79
CA LYS A 188 0.01 16.17 -10.70
C LYS A 188 0.10 15.26 -9.47
N ASP A 189 -0.98 14.58 -9.10
CA ASP A 189 -0.98 13.64 -7.97
C ASP A 189 -0.09 12.41 -8.24
N ALA A 190 -0.16 11.84 -9.44
CA ALA A 190 0.71 10.73 -9.85
C ALA A 190 2.19 11.14 -9.91
N GLN A 191 2.47 12.38 -10.36
CA GLN A 191 3.81 12.96 -10.27
C GLN A 191 4.26 13.09 -8.81
N ALA A 192 3.40 13.55 -7.90
CA ALA A 192 3.71 13.66 -6.48
C ALA A 192 4.05 12.29 -5.85
N GLN A 193 3.25 11.25 -6.12
CA GLN A 193 3.52 9.89 -5.63
C GLN A 193 4.83 9.30 -6.17
N THR A 194 5.13 9.58 -7.43
CA THR A 194 6.41 9.19 -8.06
C THR A 194 7.57 9.87 -7.35
N LEU A 195 7.45 11.18 -7.09
CA LEU A 195 8.45 11.94 -6.34
C LEU A 195 8.64 11.38 -4.93
N ASP A 196 7.57 11.00 -4.22
CA ASP A 196 7.67 10.42 -2.88
C ASP A 196 8.32 9.02 -2.89
N THR A 197 8.05 8.22 -3.91
CA THR A 197 8.75 6.93 -4.11
C THR A 197 10.24 7.16 -4.36
N LEU A 198 10.60 8.14 -5.20
CA LEU A 198 11.99 8.50 -5.47
C LEU A 198 12.69 9.06 -4.24
N LYS A 199 12.01 9.89 -3.44
CA LYS A 199 12.52 10.35 -2.14
C LYS A 199 12.81 9.17 -1.23
N SER A 200 11.93 8.17 -1.19
CA SER A 200 12.11 6.95 -0.38
C SER A 200 13.31 6.12 -0.85
N ILE A 201 13.51 5.98 -2.16
CA ILE A 201 14.68 5.30 -2.75
C ILE A 201 15.96 6.06 -2.40
N ALA A 202 15.96 7.38 -2.55
CA ALA A 202 17.09 8.25 -2.22
C ALA A 202 17.40 8.25 -0.71
N ALA A 203 16.36 8.23 0.14
CA ALA A 203 16.47 8.15 1.59
C ALA A 203 16.95 6.78 2.07
N GLY A 204 16.79 5.71 1.29
CA GLY A 204 17.44 4.43 1.59
C GLY A 204 18.96 4.51 1.47
N GLY A 205 19.50 5.43 0.67
CA GLY A 205 20.93 5.64 0.45
C GLY A 205 21.69 4.47 -0.19
N LEU A 206 20.99 3.36 -0.48
CA LEU A 206 21.53 2.16 -1.13
C LEU A 206 21.75 2.36 -2.64
N VAL A 207 21.02 3.30 -3.25
CA VAL A 207 21.06 3.54 -4.69
C VAL A 207 21.67 4.91 -4.95
N ASP A 208 22.87 4.91 -5.54
CA ASP A 208 23.47 6.12 -6.11
C ASP A 208 22.71 6.55 -7.38
N PHE A 209 22.64 7.85 -7.64
CA PHE A 209 21.96 8.41 -8.81
C PHE A 209 22.54 7.88 -10.12
N ASP A 210 23.86 7.78 -10.23
CA ASP A 210 24.49 7.29 -11.47
C ASP A 210 24.17 5.81 -11.69
N SER A 211 24.19 5.01 -10.62
CA SER A 211 23.76 3.61 -10.61
C SER A 211 22.27 3.45 -10.94
N PHE A 212 21.42 4.36 -10.43
CA PHE A 212 19.99 4.42 -10.75
C PHE A 212 19.79 4.69 -12.24
N LYS A 213 20.49 5.68 -12.80
CA LYS A 213 20.42 6.09 -14.20
C LYS A 213 20.99 5.02 -15.15
N SER A 214 22.13 4.42 -14.82
CA SER A 214 22.83 3.48 -15.71
C SER A 214 22.24 2.08 -15.71
N SER A 215 21.37 1.75 -14.75
CA SER A 215 20.74 0.45 -14.63
C SER A 215 19.69 0.24 -15.74
N PRO A 216 19.85 -0.75 -16.64
CA PRO A 216 18.85 -1.06 -17.67
C PRO A 216 17.47 -1.38 -17.06
N GLN A 217 17.44 -1.97 -15.87
CA GLN A 217 16.24 -2.30 -15.14
C GLN A 217 15.47 -1.05 -14.68
N ASN A 218 16.17 0.08 -14.50
CA ASN A 218 15.58 1.33 -14.04
C ASN A 218 15.29 2.30 -15.18
N ALA A 219 15.60 1.98 -16.45
CA ALA A 219 15.50 2.93 -17.56
C ALA A 219 14.10 3.57 -17.69
N GLN A 220 13.04 2.78 -17.50
CA GLN A 220 11.65 3.29 -17.54
C GLN A 220 11.32 4.14 -16.30
N VAL A 221 11.76 3.71 -15.12
CA VAL A 221 11.54 4.44 -13.86
C VAL A 221 12.30 5.77 -13.88
N TYR A 222 13.52 5.77 -14.41
CA TYR A 222 14.34 6.96 -14.61
C TYR A 222 13.66 7.95 -15.55
N GLN A 223 13.13 7.49 -16.69
CA GLN A 223 12.41 8.38 -17.61
C GLN A 223 11.15 8.98 -16.95
N HIS A 224 10.37 8.16 -16.24
CA HIS A 224 9.19 8.64 -15.53
C HIS A 224 9.55 9.63 -14.41
N ALA A 225 10.66 9.37 -13.70
CA ALA A 225 11.20 10.25 -12.70
C ALA A 225 11.65 11.60 -13.28
N LEU A 226 12.30 11.56 -14.45
CA LEU A 226 12.71 12.74 -15.21
C LEU A 226 11.48 13.58 -15.57
N ASP A 227 10.45 12.95 -16.14
CA ASP A 227 9.20 13.63 -16.52
C ASP A 227 8.49 14.22 -15.30
N ALA A 228 8.50 13.53 -14.16
CA ALA A 228 7.91 14.01 -12.90
C ALA A 228 8.60 15.25 -12.32
N VAL A 229 9.91 15.42 -12.55
CA VAL A 229 10.65 16.64 -12.18
C VAL A 229 10.69 17.69 -13.30
N GLY A 230 9.87 17.55 -14.33
CA GLY A 230 9.80 18.50 -15.45
C GLY A 230 10.87 18.30 -16.53
N GLY A 231 11.41 17.10 -16.66
CA GLY A 231 12.36 16.69 -17.70
C GLY A 231 13.82 17.07 -17.41
N SER A 232 14.12 17.64 -16.24
CA SER A 232 15.48 18.05 -15.88
C SER A 232 16.20 16.95 -15.09
N GLU A 233 17.26 16.39 -15.67
CA GLU A 233 18.16 15.47 -14.97
C GLU A 233 18.76 16.12 -13.70
N GLN A 234 19.06 17.40 -13.76
CA GLN A 234 19.61 18.17 -12.65
C GLN A 234 18.63 18.26 -11.49
N ALA A 235 17.34 18.50 -11.77
CA ALA A 235 16.29 18.51 -10.75
C ALA A 235 16.16 17.13 -10.08
N LEU A 236 16.24 16.04 -10.86
CA LEU A 236 16.20 14.69 -10.31
C LEU A 236 17.44 14.37 -9.47
N ARG A 237 18.64 14.75 -9.92
CA ARG A 237 19.88 14.60 -9.15
C ARG A 237 19.83 15.42 -7.85
N GLY A 238 19.28 16.63 -7.91
CA GLY A 238 19.03 17.46 -6.73
C GLY A 238 18.09 16.78 -5.74
N LEU A 239 17.02 16.14 -6.21
CA LEU A 239 16.11 15.36 -5.37
C LEU A 239 16.85 14.24 -4.64
N PHE A 240 17.71 13.49 -5.32
CA PHE A 240 18.53 12.45 -4.69
C PHE A 240 19.47 13.04 -3.64
N ALA A 241 20.20 14.12 -3.97
CA ALA A 241 21.14 14.75 -3.05
C ALA A 241 20.47 15.27 -1.77
N VAL A 242 19.28 15.88 -1.87
CA VAL A 242 18.54 16.41 -0.72
C VAL A 242 18.03 15.29 0.19
N ASN A 243 17.58 14.17 -0.40
CA ASN A 243 16.95 13.08 0.35
C ASN A 243 17.93 12.04 0.89
N ARG A 244 19.25 12.16 0.63
CA ARG A 244 20.24 11.26 1.22
C ARG A 244 20.22 11.30 2.77
N PRO A 245 20.44 10.15 3.42
CA PRO A 245 20.65 10.07 4.86
C PRO A 245 21.81 10.96 5.33
N GLN A 246 21.64 11.57 6.51
CA GLN A 246 22.60 12.54 7.03
C GLN A 246 23.93 11.90 7.44
N ASP A 247 23.91 10.62 7.82
CA ASP A 247 25.08 9.80 8.14
C ASP A 247 25.91 9.41 6.89
N GLN A 248 25.33 9.52 5.70
CA GLN A 248 26.04 9.29 4.44
C GLN A 248 26.68 10.57 3.88
N LEU A 249 26.33 11.74 4.38
CA LEU A 249 26.90 13.00 3.90
C LEU A 249 28.29 13.21 4.52
N VAL A 250 29.29 13.42 3.67
CA VAL A 250 30.68 13.66 4.10
C VAL A 250 30.97 15.15 3.96
N GLY A 251 30.97 15.86 5.09
CA GLY A 251 31.23 17.30 5.13
C GLY A 251 30.05 18.16 4.66
N THR A 252 30.28 19.48 4.61
CA THR A 252 29.27 20.47 4.24
C THR A 252 29.27 20.71 2.71
N PRO A 253 28.10 20.92 2.09
CA PRO A 253 28.03 21.23 0.67
C PRO A 253 28.84 22.49 0.36
N THR A 254 29.75 22.38 -0.62
CA THR A 254 30.68 23.46 -0.99
C THR A 254 30.28 24.05 -2.34
N ARG A 255 30.17 25.37 -2.43
CA ARG A 255 29.90 26.07 -3.70
C ARG A 255 31.13 26.05 -4.59
N VAL A 256 30.94 25.68 -5.86
CA VAL A 256 31.96 25.79 -6.91
C VAL A 256 31.33 26.50 -8.10
N GLY A 257 31.53 27.81 -8.20
CA GLY A 257 30.93 28.63 -9.26
C GLY A 257 29.40 28.71 -9.16
N ASP A 258 28.71 28.12 -10.14
CA ASP A 258 27.25 28.12 -10.35
C ASP A 258 26.54 26.86 -9.81
N HIS A 259 27.28 25.94 -9.21
CA HIS A 259 26.77 24.70 -8.64
C HIS A 259 27.31 24.47 -7.22
N PHE A 260 26.71 23.54 -6.50
CA PHE A 260 27.28 23.02 -5.25
C PHE A 260 27.72 21.58 -5.42
N ILE A 261 28.75 21.21 -4.67
CA ILE A 261 29.30 19.86 -4.58
C ILE A 261 28.97 19.33 -3.19
N GLN A 262 28.25 18.21 -3.13
CA GLN A 262 28.01 17.46 -1.90
C GLN A 262 28.77 16.14 -1.97
N ALA A 263 29.73 15.94 -1.08
CA ALA A 263 30.37 14.64 -0.93
C ALA A 263 29.48 13.71 -0.10
N TYR A 264 29.45 12.44 -0.47
CA TYR A 264 28.71 11.41 0.24
C TYR A 264 29.46 10.07 0.20
N GLN A 265 29.27 9.23 1.22
CA GLN A 265 29.85 7.89 1.29
C GLN A 265 28.76 6.86 0.96
N ASN A 266 28.99 6.04 -0.07
CA ASN A 266 28.08 4.96 -0.42
C ASN A 266 28.15 3.86 0.67
N PRO A 267 27.01 3.44 1.28
CA PRO A 267 27.02 2.50 2.41
C PRO A 267 27.42 1.07 2.01
N ILE A 268 27.27 0.70 0.73
CA ILE A 268 27.62 -0.65 0.23
C ILE A 268 29.11 -0.72 -0.09
N THR A 269 29.64 0.30 -0.77
CA THR A 269 31.02 0.27 -1.29
C THR A 269 32.03 0.97 -0.39
N GLY A 270 31.57 1.81 0.55
CA GLY A 270 32.40 2.66 1.40
C GLY A 270 33.12 3.79 0.65
N LYS A 271 32.93 3.92 -0.68
CA LYS A 271 33.59 4.94 -1.50
C LYS A 271 32.91 6.30 -1.32
N VAL A 272 33.73 7.35 -1.23
CA VAL A 272 33.26 8.74 -1.25
C VAL A 272 33.08 9.17 -2.69
N SER A 273 31.87 9.62 -3.01
CA SER A 273 31.46 10.17 -4.31
C SER A 273 30.99 11.61 -4.13
N TYR A 274 30.83 12.34 -5.24
CA TYR A 274 30.45 13.75 -5.24
C TYR A 274 29.22 13.96 -6.12
N ASP A 275 28.16 14.54 -5.56
CA ASP A 275 27.03 15.05 -6.33
C ASP A 275 27.30 16.50 -6.72
N LYS A 276 27.27 16.77 -8.03
CA LYS A 276 27.19 18.14 -8.57
C LYS A 276 25.72 18.48 -8.78
N VAL A 277 25.23 19.51 -8.08
CA VAL A 277 23.87 20.01 -8.23
C VAL A 277 23.93 21.44 -8.75
N GLU A 278 23.45 21.63 -9.97
CA GLU A 278 23.35 22.93 -10.62
C GLU A 278 22.15 23.70 -10.07
N VAL A 279 22.32 24.99 -9.84
CA VAL A 279 21.25 25.84 -9.31
C VAL A 279 20.60 26.59 -10.47
N PRO A 280 19.32 26.31 -10.80
CA PRO A 280 18.65 26.95 -11.94
C PRO A 280 18.69 28.48 -11.82
N GLY A 281 19.23 29.15 -12.85
CA GLY A 281 19.35 30.62 -12.88
C GLY A 281 20.57 31.20 -12.15
N GLY A 282 21.42 30.35 -11.56
CA GLY A 282 22.59 30.77 -10.80
C GLY A 282 22.23 31.36 -9.44
N LEU A 283 23.16 31.23 -8.48
CA LEU A 283 23.05 31.90 -7.18
C LEU A 283 23.83 33.21 -7.20
N PRO A 284 23.25 34.32 -6.73
CA PRO A 284 24.00 35.54 -6.49
C PRO A 284 25.24 35.28 -5.62
N ALA A 285 26.30 36.06 -5.81
CA ALA A 285 27.56 35.90 -5.08
C ALA A 285 27.40 35.98 -3.55
N GLN A 286 26.34 36.63 -3.07
CA GLN A 286 26.04 36.74 -1.64
C GLN A 286 25.54 35.45 -0.98
N TYR A 287 25.32 34.34 -1.69
CA TYR A 287 24.89 33.07 -1.10
C TYR A 287 26.04 32.06 -1.07
N ASN A 288 26.87 32.13 -0.03
CA ASN A 288 28.02 31.22 0.13
C ASN A 288 27.75 30.06 1.09
N ASN A 289 26.71 30.16 1.92
CA ASN A 289 26.34 29.13 2.88
C ASN A 289 25.09 28.36 2.44
N PHE A 290 25.12 27.05 2.61
CA PHE A 290 24.02 26.15 2.29
C PHE A 290 23.71 25.32 3.51
N GLN A 291 22.44 25.19 3.84
CA GLN A 291 22.01 24.36 4.94
C GLN A 291 20.79 23.54 4.52
N LYS A 292 20.77 22.28 4.94
CA LYS A 292 19.57 21.46 4.87
C LYS A 292 18.65 21.86 6.02
N ILE A 293 17.45 22.34 5.69
CA ILE A 293 16.38 22.65 6.66
C ILE A 293 15.18 21.79 6.27
N GLY A 294 14.91 20.75 7.06
CA GLY A 294 13.92 19.73 6.73
C GLY A 294 14.25 19.02 5.42
N ASP A 295 13.27 18.97 4.52
CA ASP A 295 13.36 18.33 3.19
C ASP A 295 13.86 19.28 2.10
N SER A 296 14.45 20.42 2.49
CA SER A 296 14.93 21.45 1.57
C SER A 296 16.38 21.81 1.81
N ILE A 297 17.14 22.02 0.73
CA ILE A 297 18.43 22.72 0.77
C ILE A 297 18.15 24.20 0.51
N VAL A 298 18.46 25.03 1.50
CA VAL A 298 18.34 26.48 1.40
C VAL A 298 19.72 27.13 1.24
N ALA A 299 19.78 28.11 0.36
CA ALA A 299 20.87 29.06 0.27
C ALA A 299 20.67 30.15 1.33
N ILE A 300 21.66 30.33 2.18
CA ILE A 300 21.70 31.36 3.22
C ILE A 300 22.59 32.50 2.73
N PRO A 301 22.11 33.75 2.69
CA PRO A 301 22.94 34.87 2.28
C PRO A 301 24.00 35.20 3.33
N ASP A 302 25.13 35.76 2.90
CA ASP A 302 26.19 36.24 3.79
C ASP A 302 25.64 37.35 4.69
N GLY A 303 25.87 37.21 6.00
CA GLY A 303 25.32 38.12 6.99
C GLY A 303 23.81 37.97 7.24
N TRP A 304 23.25 36.78 6.99
CA TRP A 304 21.85 36.48 7.30
C TRP A 304 21.47 36.88 8.73
N ASP A 305 20.41 37.67 8.85
CA ASP A 305 19.89 38.26 10.09
C ASP A 305 18.80 37.41 10.76
N GLY A 306 18.57 36.19 10.27
CA GLY A 306 17.50 35.30 10.73
C GLY A 306 16.18 35.45 9.98
N ASP A 307 16.08 36.39 9.04
CA ASP A 307 14.88 36.59 8.21
C ASP A 307 14.73 35.47 7.17
N THR A 308 13.80 34.55 7.39
CA THR A 308 13.58 33.38 6.53
C THR A 308 13.14 33.75 5.11
N SER A 309 12.63 34.97 4.87
CA SER A 309 12.25 35.44 3.54
C SER A 309 13.44 35.65 2.59
N LYS A 310 14.66 35.79 3.14
CA LYS A 310 15.89 35.95 2.36
C LYS A 310 16.52 34.62 1.96
N LEU A 311 16.03 33.52 2.52
CA LEU A 311 16.47 32.17 2.17
C LEU A 311 15.96 31.84 0.76
N LYS A 312 16.82 31.25 -0.06
CA LYS A 312 16.41 30.71 -1.36
C LYS A 312 16.38 29.19 -1.28
N VAL A 313 15.21 28.59 -1.50
CA VAL A 313 15.10 27.14 -1.64
C VAL A 313 15.72 26.76 -2.99
N ILE A 314 16.77 25.94 -2.94
CA ILE A 314 17.49 25.48 -4.14
C ILE A 314 16.90 24.16 -4.62
N ALA A 315 16.55 23.29 -3.68
CA ALA A 315 15.94 21.99 -3.94
C ALA A 315 15.10 21.59 -2.72
N GLY A 316 13.82 21.32 -2.92
CA GLY A 316 12.84 21.01 -1.87
C GLY A 316 11.42 21.07 -2.43
N GLY A 317 10.55 20.14 -2.04
CA GLY A 317 9.18 20.07 -2.55
C GLY A 317 8.43 21.37 -2.26
N SER A 318 8.03 22.08 -3.30
CA SER A 318 7.35 23.37 -3.17
C SER A 318 6.08 23.21 -2.34
N SER A 319 6.07 23.77 -1.13
CA SER A 319 4.90 23.81 -0.24
C SER A 319 3.87 24.88 -0.65
N ASP A 320 4.04 25.51 -1.82
CA ASP A 320 3.15 26.57 -2.33
C ASP A 320 1.77 26.07 -2.82
N GLY A 321 1.47 24.77 -2.65
CA GLY A 321 0.15 24.20 -2.87
C GLY A 321 -0.64 24.12 -1.57
N SER A 322 -1.09 25.24 -1.02
CA SER A 322 -2.15 25.28 0.00
C SER A 322 -3.48 24.80 -0.62
N SER A 323 -3.62 23.49 -0.77
CA SER A 323 -4.93 22.85 -0.92
C SER A 323 -5.58 22.87 0.47
N GLY A 324 -6.60 23.72 0.62
CA GLY A 324 -7.33 23.89 1.88
C GLY A 324 -7.75 22.54 2.44
N ALA A 325 -7.24 22.21 3.63
CA ALA A 325 -7.70 21.06 4.37
C ALA A 325 -9.21 21.21 4.58
N PRO A 326 -10.03 20.21 4.20
CA PRO A 326 -11.47 20.25 4.41
C PRO A 326 -11.73 20.24 5.93
N GLY A 327 -11.89 21.44 6.50
CA GLY A 327 -12.01 21.67 7.94
C GLY A 327 -11.87 23.15 8.36
N ASP A 328 -11.27 24.00 7.52
CA ASP A 328 -11.13 25.43 7.80
C ASP A 328 -12.34 26.23 7.34
N ASN A 329 -13.54 25.96 7.90
CA ASN A 329 -14.65 26.91 7.77
C ASN A 329 -14.36 28.11 8.70
N PRO A 330 -13.96 29.29 8.17
CA PRO A 330 -13.51 30.40 9.00
C PRO A 330 -14.63 30.92 9.93
N GLN A 331 -15.89 30.68 9.56
CA GLN A 331 -17.06 31.08 10.35
C GLN A 331 -17.19 30.30 11.66
N LEU A 332 -16.78 29.02 11.70
CA LEU A 332 -16.87 28.21 12.93
C LEU A 332 -15.94 28.73 14.03
N TYR A 333 -14.79 29.26 13.62
CA TYR A 333 -13.76 29.80 14.52
C TYR A 333 -13.91 31.31 14.80
N ALA A 334 -14.87 31.98 14.15
CA ALA A 334 -15.11 33.40 14.37
C ALA A 334 -15.46 33.68 15.85
N GLY A 335 -14.82 34.70 16.42
CA GLY A 335 -15.00 35.09 17.83
C GLY A 335 -14.20 34.27 18.86
N LEU A 336 -13.48 33.21 18.44
CA LEU A 336 -12.57 32.50 19.34
C LEU A 336 -11.19 33.17 19.35
N SER A 337 -10.53 33.16 20.53
CA SER A 337 -9.12 33.54 20.60
C SER A 337 -8.26 32.59 19.76
N THR A 338 -7.12 33.05 19.24
CA THR A 338 -6.19 32.18 18.47
C THR A 338 -5.78 30.94 19.27
N LYS A 339 -5.55 31.08 20.58
CA LYS A 339 -5.19 29.95 21.45
C LYS A 339 -6.33 28.93 21.55
N THR A 340 -7.57 29.40 21.74
CA THR A 340 -8.76 28.54 21.78
C THR A 340 -8.99 27.85 20.45
N ALA A 341 -8.91 28.58 19.33
CA ALA A 341 -9.07 28.02 17.99
C ALA A 341 -8.05 26.92 17.70
N THR A 342 -6.77 27.12 18.07
CA THR A 342 -5.74 26.08 17.94
C THR A 342 -6.03 24.85 18.80
N ALA A 343 -6.49 25.03 20.05
CA ALA A 343 -6.87 23.91 20.91
C ALA A 343 -8.06 23.12 20.35
N VAL A 344 -9.07 23.81 19.80
CA VAL A 344 -10.22 23.17 19.13
C VAL A 344 -9.77 22.39 17.90
N ARG A 345 -8.91 22.97 17.05
CA ARG A 345 -8.35 22.25 15.89
C ARG A 345 -7.60 20.97 16.29
N ALA A 346 -6.84 21.02 17.38
CA ALA A 346 -6.14 19.85 17.90
C ALA A 346 -7.12 18.75 18.37
N GLN A 347 -8.21 19.11 19.06
CA GLN A 347 -9.26 18.17 19.45
C GLN A 347 -9.98 17.56 18.24
N VAL A 348 -10.31 18.36 17.23
CA VAL A 348 -10.94 17.87 15.99
C VAL A 348 -10.00 16.93 15.23
N ALA A 349 -8.71 17.27 15.15
CA ALA A 349 -7.70 16.42 14.53
C ALA A 349 -7.55 15.09 15.28
N ALA A 350 -7.50 15.13 16.61
CA ALA A 350 -7.43 13.94 17.45
C ALA A 350 -8.64 13.02 17.22
N PHE A 351 -9.86 13.56 17.24
CA PHE A 351 -11.09 12.81 16.95
C PHE A 351 -11.03 12.07 15.62
N LYS A 352 -10.59 12.74 14.55
CA LYS A 352 -10.48 12.12 13.21
C LYS A 352 -9.49 10.94 13.18
N THR A 353 -8.47 10.97 14.01
CA THR A 353 -7.44 9.91 14.10
C THR A 353 -7.78 8.81 15.09
N GLU A 354 -8.89 8.92 15.84
CA GLU A 354 -9.30 7.89 16.78
C GLU A 354 -9.59 6.57 16.04
N PRO A 355 -8.99 5.43 16.44
CA PRO A 355 -9.23 4.15 15.80
C PRO A 355 -10.72 3.78 15.72
N LEU A 356 -11.50 4.17 16.73
CA LEU A 356 -12.93 3.93 16.77
C LEU A 356 -13.68 4.66 15.64
N VAL A 357 -13.32 5.92 15.36
CA VAL A 357 -13.92 6.72 14.29
C VAL A 357 -13.59 6.13 12.91
N GLN A 358 -12.33 5.73 12.71
CA GLN A 358 -11.90 5.08 11.47
C GLN A 358 -12.61 3.73 11.26
N ASN A 359 -12.65 2.91 12.31
CA ASN A 359 -13.35 1.62 12.29
C ASN A 359 -14.84 1.78 12.02
N PHE A 360 -15.48 2.79 12.61
CA PHE A 360 -16.89 3.09 12.36
C PHE A 360 -17.13 3.45 10.88
N GLY A 361 -16.30 4.30 10.29
CA GLY A 361 -16.38 4.66 8.87
C GLY A 361 -16.30 3.43 7.95
N ILE A 362 -15.36 2.52 8.21
CA ILE A 362 -15.21 1.27 7.44
C ILE A 362 -16.44 0.36 7.59
N ILE A 363 -16.97 0.21 8.80
CA ILE A 363 -18.17 -0.60 9.06
C ILE A 363 -19.38 -0.01 8.35
N GLN A 364 -19.54 1.32 8.38
CA GLN A 364 -20.62 2.03 7.72
C GLN A 364 -20.57 1.87 6.20
N GLU A 365 -19.38 1.98 5.60
CA GLU A 365 -19.17 1.72 4.18
C GLU A 365 -19.60 0.30 3.80
N GLY A 366 -19.14 -0.71 4.57
CA GLY A 366 -19.54 -2.10 4.37
C GLY A 366 -21.05 -2.32 4.50
N ARG A 367 -21.70 -1.63 5.44
CA ARG A 367 -23.16 -1.66 5.65
C ARG A 367 -23.92 -1.04 4.48
N ASN A 368 -23.47 0.10 3.97
CA ASN A 368 -24.08 0.76 2.81
C ASN A 368 -23.95 -0.09 1.55
N PHE A 369 -22.77 -0.64 1.29
CA PHE A 369 -22.53 -1.57 0.19
C PHE A 369 -23.40 -2.83 0.29
N ALA A 370 -23.45 -3.46 1.47
CA ALA A 370 -24.28 -4.65 1.69
C ALA A 370 -25.77 -4.34 1.50
N GLY A 371 -26.22 -3.14 1.91
CA GLY A 371 -27.58 -2.66 1.73
C GLY A 371 -27.98 -2.46 0.26
N SER A 372 -27.04 -2.06 -0.61
CA SER A 372 -27.34 -1.81 -2.03
C SER A 372 -27.49 -3.07 -2.88
N LEU A 373 -26.98 -4.22 -2.42
CA LEU A 373 -27.07 -5.48 -3.15
C LEU A 373 -28.47 -6.11 -3.05
N SER A 374 -28.96 -6.77 -4.10
CA SER A 374 -30.20 -7.56 -3.99
C SER A 374 -29.96 -8.87 -3.24
N ASN A 375 -30.90 -9.27 -2.37
CA ASN A 375 -30.88 -10.61 -1.75
C ASN A 375 -31.06 -11.74 -2.77
N THR A 376 -31.62 -11.44 -3.94
CA THR A 376 -31.86 -12.40 -5.02
C THR A 376 -30.82 -12.30 -6.14
N THR A 377 -29.73 -11.54 -5.95
CA THR A 377 -28.67 -11.41 -6.96
C THR A 377 -28.16 -12.76 -7.44
N LYS A 378 -27.83 -12.81 -8.73
CA LYS A 378 -27.21 -13.97 -9.40
C LYS A 378 -25.77 -13.67 -9.80
N ASN A 379 -25.30 -12.45 -9.54
CA ASN A 379 -23.93 -12.04 -9.84
C ASN A 379 -22.98 -12.60 -8.77
N PRO A 380 -22.06 -13.52 -9.10
CA PRO A 380 -21.10 -14.03 -8.13
C PRO A 380 -20.16 -12.96 -7.56
N ALA A 381 -19.94 -11.85 -8.27
CA ALA A 381 -19.15 -10.73 -7.76
C ALA A 381 -19.84 -10.02 -6.58
N ASP A 382 -21.18 -9.94 -6.57
CA ASP A 382 -21.94 -9.36 -5.46
C ASP A 382 -21.76 -10.21 -4.19
N ASP A 383 -21.78 -11.54 -4.34
CA ASP A 383 -21.57 -12.46 -3.22
C ASP A 383 -20.14 -12.34 -2.65
N GLN A 384 -19.12 -12.17 -3.50
CA GLN A 384 -17.74 -11.92 -3.06
C GLN A 384 -17.63 -10.58 -2.32
N GLY A 385 -18.22 -9.52 -2.90
CA GLY A 385 -18.25 -8.21 -2.27
C GLY A 385 -18.95 -8.24 -0.91
N LEU A 386 -20.05 -9.00 -0.78
CA LEU A 386 -20.78 -9.12 0.48
C LEU A 386 -19.95 -9.81 1.57
N ILE A 387 -19.14 -10.82 1.21
CA ILE A 387 -18.18 -11.44 2.13
C ILE A 387 -17.08 -10.47 2.53
N TYR A 388 -16.56 -9.68 1.59
CA TYR A 388 -15.56 -8.67 1.89
C TYR A 388 -16.09 -7.62 2.87
N ALA A 389 -17.30 -7.11 2.61
CA ALA A 389 -17.99 -6.19 3.50
C ALA A 389 -18.20 -6.78 4.90
N LEU A 390 -18.55 -8.07 5.00
CA LEU A 390 -18.64 -8.77 6.29
C LEU A 390 -17.31 -8.84 7.01
N ALA A 391 -16.25 -9.28 6.33
CA ALA A 391 -14.92 -9.40 6.91
C ALA A 391 -14.42 -8.06 7.45
N LYS A 392 -14.56 -6.99 6.65
CA LYS A 392 -14.24 -5.61 7.06
C LYS A 392 -15.11 -5.10 8.20
N ALA A 393 -16.39 -5.45 8.25
CA ALA A 393 -17.24 -5.06 9.36
C ALA A 393 -16.85 -5.75 10.68
N LEU A 394 -16.45 -7.03 10.62
CA LEU A 394 -16.02 -7.81 11.78
C LEU A 394 -14.66 -7.35 12.32
N ASP A 395 -13.71 -7.08 11.41
CA ASP A 395 -12.37 -6.60 11.74
C ASP A 395 -11.93 -5.45 10.81
N PRO A 396 -12.29 -4.19 11.13
CA PRO A 396 -11.99 -3.04 10.30
C PRO A 396 -10.49 -2.74 10.17
N GLY A 397 -9.70 -3.12 11.18
CA GLY A 397 -8.25 -2.92 11.21
C GLY A 397 -7.47 -3.97 10.40
N SER A 398 -8.09 -5.11 10.06
CA SER A 398 -7.44 -6.13 9.25
C SER A 398 -7.35 -5.70 7.78
N VAL A 399 -6.15 -5.85 7.24
CA VAL A 399 -5.95 -5.88 5.78
C VAL A 399 -6.43 -7.24 5.33
N VAL A 400 -7.59 -7.30 4.68
CA VAL A 400 -8.09 -8.54 4.06
C VAL A 400 -7.09 -8.91 2.96
N ARG A 401 -6.19 -9.84 3.26
CA ARG A 401 -5.21 -10.35 2.29
C ARG A 401 -5.86 -11.45 1.48
N GLU A 402 -5.39 -11.64 0.25
CA GLU A 402 -5.98 -12.65 -0.63
C GLU A 402 -5.90 -14.08 -0.06
N GLY A 403 -4.89 -14.36 0.77
CA GLY A 403 -4.77 -15.64 1.50
C GLY A 403 -5.88 -15.85 2.55
N GLU A 404 -6.44 -14.78 3.10
CA GLU A 404 -7.58 -14.85 4.01
C GLU A 404 -8.89 -15.13 3.27
N TYR A 405 -8.96 -14.99 1.93
CA TYR A 405 -10.11 -15.48 1.18
C TYR A 405 -10.28 -16.98 1.36
N ALA A 406 -9.20 -17.76 1.40
CA ALA A 406 -9.32 -19.19 1.68
C ALA A 406 -9.88 -19.45 3.08
N THR A 407 -9.57 -18.58 4.05
CA THR A 407 -10.07 -18.69 5.43
C THR A 407 -11.50 -18.21 5.56
N ALA A 408 -11.86 -17.06 4.98
CA ALA A 408 -13.23 -16.57 4.91
C ALA A 408 -14.11 -17.48 4.05
N GLN A 409 -13.56 -18.09 3.00
CA GLN A 409 -14.20 -19.15 2.23
C GLN A 409 -14.36 -20.42 3.06
N LYS A 410 -13.39 -20.82 3.90
CA LYS A 410 -13.55 -21.93 4.86
C LYS A 410 -14.55 -21.61 5.96
N TYR A 411 -14.60 -20.37 6.44
CA TYR A 411 -15.53 -19.92 7.47
C TYR A 411 -16.95 -19.85 6.91
N SER A 412 -17.10 -19.25 5.72
CA SER A 412 -18.35 -19.29 4.97
C SER A 412 -18.71 -20.70 4.53
N GLN A 413 -17.75 -21.59 4.22
CA GLN A 413 -18.00 -23.03 3.99
C GLN A 413 -18.47 -23.73 5.26
N SER A 414 -17.95 -23.39 6.44
CA SER A 414 -18.45 -23.93 7.72
C SER A 414 -19.90 -23.49 7.98
N TRP A 415 -20.23 -22.23 7.67
CA TRP A 415 -21.61 -21.74 7.64
C TRP A 415 -22.46 -22.42 6.55
N ILE A 416 -21.96 -22.55 5.32
CA ILE A 416 -22.63 -23.22 4.20
C ILE A 416 -22.86 -24.71 4.49
N ASN A 417 -21.94 -25.36 5.19
CA ASN A 417 -22.05 -26.75 5.66
C ASN A 417 -23.07 -26.86 6.80
N ALA A 418 -23.13 -25.87 7.69
CA ALA A 418 -24.21 -25.76 8.67
C ALA A 418 -25.60 -25.49 8.03
N TYR A 419 -25.63 -24.88 6.85
CA TYR A 419 -26.86 -24.57 6.09
C TYR A 419 -27.12 -25.50 4.88
N GLY A 420 -26.35 -26.58 4.73
CA GLY A 420 -26.70 -27.83 4.05
C GLY A 420 -27.02 -27.85 2.54
N LYS A 421 -26.96 -26.74 1.78
CA LYS A 421 -27.45 -26.72 0.37
C LYS A 421 -26.63 -25.94 -0.68
N GLY A 422 -25.42 -25.44 -0.37
CA GLY A 422 -24.73 -24.45 -1.21
C GLY A 422 -23.98 -24.94 -2.45
N VAL A 423 -23.46 -26.18 -2.46
CA VAL A 423 -22.47 -26.59 -3.51
C VAL A 423 -23.09 -26.70 -4.92
N SER A 424 -24.40 -26.97 -5.03
CA SER A 424 -25.09 -27.07 -6.33
C SER A 424 -25.25 -25.72 -7.03
N GLN A 425 -25.41 -24.61 -6.29
CA GLN A 425 -25.72 -23.29 -6.87
C GLN A 425 -24.52 -22.61 -7.57
N ALA A 426 -23.30 -22.89 -7.12
CA ALA A 426 -22.08 -22.38 -7.74
C ALA A 426 -21.86 -22.98 -9.15
N ILE A 427 -22.30 -24.21 -9.37
CA ILE A 427 -22.19 -24.91 -10.68
C ILE A 427 -23.22 -24.35 -11.68
N MET A 428 -24.36 -23.82 -11.19
CA MET A 428 -25.44 -23.30 -12.03
C MET A 428 -25.31 -21.80 -12.36
N GLY A 429 -24.20 -21.15 -11.99
CA GLY A 429 -23.98 -19.72 -12.26
C GLY A 429 -24.94 -18.77 -11.53
N THR A 430 -25.56 -19.22 -10.43
CA THR A 430 -26.60 -18.46 -9.72
C THR A 430 -26.10 -17.66 -8.51
N GLY A 431 -24.79 -17.38 -8.44
CA GLY A 431 -24.10 -16.97 -7.21
C GLY A 431 -23.77 -18.17 -6.33
N PHE A 432 -22.82 -18.01 -5.40
CA PHE A 432 -22.39 -19.08 -4.50
C PHE A 432 -23.01 -18.96 -3.10
N LEU A 433 -23.60 -17.82 -2.76
CA LEU A 433 -24.41 -17.66 -1.55
C LEU A 433 -25.88 -17.90 -1.85
N SER A 434 -26.57 -18.58 -0.93
CA SER A 434 -28.02 -18.65 -0.98
C SER A 434 -28.65 -17.30 -0.59
N GLU A 435 -29.90 -17.06 -0.99
CA GLU A 435 -30.64 -15.85 -0.59
C GLU A 435 -30.71 -15.70 0.94
N GLN A 436 -30.87 -16.80 1.68
CA GLN A 436 -30.86 -16.78 3.14
C GLN A 436 -29.47 -16.47 3.71
N ALA A 437 -28.39 -17.00 3.11
CA ALA A 437 -27.04 -16.68 3.53
C ALA A 437 -26.74 -15.18 3.33
N ARG A 438 -27.14 -14.62 2.19
CA ARG A 438 -27.02 -13.16 1.95
C ARG A 438 -27.76 -12.34 3.00
N ARG A 439 -29.01 -12.70 3.33
CA ARG A 439 -29.77 -12.05 4.42
C ARG A 439 -29.02 -12.11 5.75
N ASN A 440 -28.59 -13.30 6.17
CA ASN A 440 -27.87 -13.48 7.43
C ASN A 440 -26.58 -12.65 7.50
N ILE A 441 -25.83 -12.56 6.40
CA ILE A 441 -24.61 -11.74 6.34
C ILE A 441 -24.96 -10.26 6.51
N LYS A 442 -25.97 -9.76 5.79
CA LYS A 442 -26.42 -8.37 5.91
C LYS A 442 -26.90 -8.05 7.32
N ASP A 443 -27.67 -8.94 7.93
CA ASP A 443 -28.13 -8.79 9.31
C ASP A 443 -26.96 -8.74 10.30
N THR A 444 -25.90 -9.52 10.05
CA THR A 444 -24.67 -9.51 10.85
C THR A 444 -23.92 -8.19 10.71
N ILE A 445 -23.77 -7.68 9.48
CA ILE A 445 -23.15 -6.37 9.21
C ILE A 445 -23.96 -5.25 9.90
N GLU A 446 -25.29 -5.28 9.79
CA GLU A 446 -26.18 -4.31 10.42
C GLU A 446 -26.08 -4.34 11.96
N ALA A 447 -26.05 -5.53 12.56
CA ALA A 447 -25.86 -5.68 14.00
C ALA A 447 -24.52 -5.10 14.46
N ARG A 448 -23.45 -5.34 13.68
CA ARG A 448 -22.12 -4.80 13.96
C ARG A 448 -22.07 -3.28 13.81
N TYR A 449 -22.71 -2.74 12.78
CA TYR A 449 -22.90 -1.30 12.59
C TYR A 449 -23.58 -0.66 13.79
N LYS A 450 -24.71 -1.19 14.25
CA LYS A 450 -25.45 -0.66 15.42
C LYS A 450 -24.60 -0.65 16.70
N ALA A 451 -23.82 -1.70 16.93
CA ALA A 451 -22.92 -1.76 18.09
C ALA A 451 -21.78 -0.73 17.99
N SER A 452 -21.20 -0.57 16.80
CA SER A 452 -20.16 0.43 16.54
C SER A 452 -20.70 1.85 16.67
N LEU A 453 -21.93 2.10 16.17
CA LEU A 453 -22.62 3.39 16.25
C LEU A 453 -22.76 3.88 17.69
N GLN A 454 -23.15 3.02 18.63
CA GLN A 454 -23.25 3.39 20.06
C GLN A 454 -21.90 3.83 20.65
N SER A 455 -20.83 3.15 20.24
CA SER A 455 -19.47 3.48 20.71
C SER A 455 -18.99 4.79 20.07
N TYR A 456 -19.32 5.01 18.79
CA TYR A 456 -19.03 6.24 18.06
C TYR A 456 -19.76 7.44 18.65
N THR A 457 -21.07 7.35 18.89
CA THR A 457 -21.86 8.47 19.43
C THR A 457 -21.42 8.85 20.85
N HIS A 458 -21.00 7.88 21.66
CA HIS A 458 -20.43 8.17 22.96
C HIS A 458 -19.11 8.96 22.85
N LEU A 459 -18.18 8.51 22.00
CA LEU A 459 -16.91 9.18 21.77
C LEU A 459 -17.10 10.58 21.18
N GLU A 460 -17.96 10.70 20.17
CA GLU A 460 -18.36 11.97 19.57
C GLU A 460 -18.89 12.94 20.65
N GLY A 461 -19.80 12.49 21.51
CA GLY A 461 -20.33 13.31 22.61
C GLY A 461 -19.26 13.77 23.61
N GLN A 462 -18.24 12.95 23.89
CA GLN A 462 -17.11 13.34 24.73
C GLN A 462 -16.30 14.48 24.09
N TYR A 463 -15.97 14.35 22.80
CA TYR A 463 -15.23 15.38 22.07
C TYR A 463 -16.04 16.67 21.89
N GLN A 464 -17.35 16.57 21.61
CA GLN A 464 -18.25 17.72 21.55
C GLN A 464 -18.28 18.47 22.89
N THR A 465 -18.40 17.76 24.01
CA THR A 465 -18.38 18.36 25.36
C THR A 465 -17.03 19.01 25.65
N GLY A 466 -15.92 18.35 25.28
CA GLY A 466 -14.57 18.91 25.42
C GLY A 466 -14.40 20.22 24.63
N ILE A 467 -14.91 20.27 23.41
CA ILE A 467 -14.91 21.49 22.58
C ILE A 467 -15.80 22.57 23.21
N ASN A 468 -17.00 22.24 23.69
CA ASN A 468 -17.88 23.20 24.37
C ASN A 468 -17.19 23.85 25.58
N ASN A 469 -16.49 23.04 26.38
CA ASN A 469 -15.74 23.52 27.53
C ASN A 469 -14.57 24.44 27.13
N LEU A 470 -13.92 24.19 25.98
CA LEU A 470 -12.84 25.02 25.46
C LEU A 470 -13.34 26.35 24.88
N THR A 471 -14.48 26.33 24.19
CA THR A 471 -15.05 27.49 23.51
C THR A 471 -15.95 28.34 24.40
N GLY A 472 -16.50 27.77 25.48
CA GLY A 472 -17.58 28.36 26.27
C GLY A 472 -18.91 28.45 25.50
N ARG A 473 -19.07 27.65 24.44
CA ARG A 473 -20.24 27.64 23.54
C ARG A 473 -20.82 26.22 23.46
N ASP A 474 -22.14 26.10 23.31
CA ASP A 474 -22.82 24.80 23.10
C ASP A 474 -22.90 24.42 21.61
N ASP A 475 -21.77 24.44 20.90
CA ASP A 475 -21.74 24.17 19.47
C ASP A 475 -20.59 23.29 18.97
N GLY A 476 -20.01 22.51 19.88
CA GLY A 476 -19.00 21.47 19.63
C GLY A 476 -19.40 20.48 18.55
N ALA A 477 -20.70 20.20 18.41
CA ALA A 477 -21.24 19.36 17.34
C ALA A 477 -20.97 19.89 15.92
N LYS A 478 -20.75 21.20 15.75
CA LYS A 478 -20.41 21.79 14.44
C LYS A 478 -18.95 21.57 14.06
N PHE A 479 -18.08 21.27 15.02
CA PHE A 479 -16.65 21.06 14.82
C PHE A 479 -16.32 19.59 14.54
N VAL A 480 -17.09 18.69 15.12
CA VAL A 480 -16.95 17.25 14.91
C VAL A 480 -17.77 16.85 13.69
N ARG A 481 -17.11 16.32 12.65
CA ARG A 481 -17.80 15.88 11.43
C ARG A 481 -18.69 14.68 11.74
N ASP A 482 -19.97 14.80 11.41
CA ASP A 482 -20.89 13.66 11.45
C ASP A 482 -20.57 12.71 10.28
N TYR A 483 -20.09 11.51 10.62
CA TYR A 483 -19.85 10.47 9.63
C TYR A 483 -21.14 9.70 9.27
N GLN A 484 -22.21 9.82 10.04
CA GLN A 484 -23.47 9.09 9.83
C GLN A 484 -24.19 9.47 8.51
N THR A 485 -24.00 10.69 8.03
CA THR A 485 -24.84 11.32 6.99
C THR A 485 -24.22 11.38 5.59
N SER A 486 -23.16 10.61 5.34
CA SER A 486 -22.41 10.66 4.06
C SER A 486 -23.22 10.25 2.80
N SER A 487 -24.51 9.91 2.88
CA SER A 487 -25.32 9.52 1.71
C SER A 487 -26.15 10.61 1.05
N ASP A 488 -26.49 11.75 1.67
CA ASP A 488 -27.58 12.60 1.12
C ASP A 488 -27.40 14.13 1.17
N SER A 489 -26.23 14.69 1.50
CA SER A 489 -26.04 16.15 1.39
C SER A 489 -25.83 16.66 -0.05
N SER A 490 -26.44 16.01 -1.04
CA SER A 490 -26.59 16.51 -2.40
C SER A 490 -27.72 17.54 -2.45
N GLY A 491 -27.42 18.77 -2.04
CA GLY A 491 -28.06 20.01 -2.50
C GLY A 491 -29.57 19.98 -2.76
N GLY A 492 -30.39 19.90 -1.71
CA GLY A 492 -31.75 20.44 -1.76
C GLY A 492 -31.67 21.96 -1.63
N SER A 493 -31.87 22.68 -2.73
CA SER A 493 -31.99 24.13 -2.73
C SER A 493 -33.28 24.54 -2.01
N ASP A 494 -33.17 25.09 -0.80
CA ASP A 494 -34.23 25.91 -0.21
C ASP A 494 -34.36 27.20 -1.04
N SER A 495 -35.21 27.14 -2.05
CA SER A 495 -35.82 28.32 -2.65
C SER A 495 -37.30 28.30 -2.31
N ASP A 496 -37.66 28.91 -1.17
CA ASP A 496 -38.96 29.58 -1.05
C ASP A 496 -38.70 31.10 -1.01
N PRO A 497 -38.59 31.75 -2.17
CA PRO A 497 -38.50 33.19 -2.25
C PRO A 497 -39.92 33.74 -2.25
N LEU A 498 -40.24 34.55 -1.23
CA LEU A 498 -41.41 35.42 -1.16
C LEU A 498 -42.70 34.74 -0.68
N GLY A 499 -42.83 34.66 0.64
CA GLY A 499 -44.13 34.69 1.27
C GLY A 499 -44.95 35.91 0.81
N LEU A 500 -46.00 35.65 0.06
CA LEU A 500 -47.17 36.52 -0.07
C LEU A 500 -48.41 35.63 -0.05
N GLY A 501 -49.20 35.78 1.00
CA GLY A 501 -50.47 35.08 1.17
C GLY A 501 -51.57 35.65 0.29
N ILE A 502 -52.57 34.80 0.00
CA ILE A 502 -53.99 34.99 0.31
C ILE A 502 -54.55 33.61 0.66
#